data_AF-A0A8E1RIW3-F1
#
_entry.id   AF-A0A8E1RIW3-F1
#
_cell.length_a   1.000
_cell.length_b   1.000
_cell.length_c   1.000
_cell.angle_alpha   90.00
_cell.angle_beta   90.00
_cell.angle_gamma   90.00
#
_symmetry.space_group_name_H-M   'P 1'
#
loop_
_entity.id
_entity.type
_entity.pdbx_description
1 polymer ?
#
loop_
_entity_poly.entity_id
_entity_poly.type
_entity_poly.pdbx_seq_one_letter_code
_entity_poly.pdbx_strand_id
1 'polypeptide(L)'
;MKKWPLLLLSLGLGIVILSNPTTYASSAYTVVKSSFPAGTGKMYHAANPKRNAYVWTTTKHTKKLANIKNYPNTSWHSTGAVVLRHNNKNAVYYRVGAVSPTKTKKWVSGWIWRGYLKPGYNPNFTKVKSIDLNIATNKEYNQFIKQSKYQQLTRDVLALFPNSTVSKPLSRYALFRDPKDKIVNNVATFKAMDDFLNLQMSN
;
A
#
# COMPACT_ATOMS: atom_id res chain seq x y z
N MET A 1 83.22 -52.08 11.25
CA MET A 1 82.81 -52.98 10.14
C MET A 1 81.60 -53.78 10.58
N LYS A 2 80.64 -54.04 9.67
CA LYS A 2 79.40 -54.84 9.84
C LYS A 2 78.29 -54.18 10.68
N LYS A 3 77.00 -54.19 10.33
CA LYS A 3 76.18 -54.63 9.16
C LYS A 3 74.84 -53.89 9.33
N TRP A 4 74.27 -53.32 8.28
CA TRP A 4 72.87 -52.86 8.28
C TRP A 4 71.91 -54.03 8.00
N PRO A 5 70.68 -53.95 8.53
CA PRO A 5 69.53 -54.46 7.80
C PRO A 5 68.52 -53.33 7.52
N LEU A 6 68.10 -53.26 6.25
CA LEU A 6 66.87 -52.60 5.83
C LEU A 6 65.67 -53.24 6.53
N LEU A 7 64.74 -52.42 6.99
CA LEU A 7 63.38 -52.82 7.33
C LEU A 7 62.42 -51.94 6.51
N LEU A 8 61.82 -52.55 5.49
CA LEU A 8 60.63 -52.08 4.79
C LEU A 8 59.41 -52.63 5.53
N LEU A 9 58.47 -51.77 5.92
CA LEU A 9 57.00 -51.91 5.77
C LEU A 9 56.27 -50.86 6.63
N SER A 10 55.40 -50.03 6.04
CA SER A 10 53.94 -50.21 6.16
C SER A 10 53.15 -49.01 5.61
N LEU A 11 51.96 -49.35 5.12
CA LEU A 11 50.94 -48.53 4.46
C LEU A 11 50.59 -47.24 5.23
N GLY A 12 50.74 -46.10 4.57
CA GLY A 12 49.99 -44.89 4.92
C GLY A 12 48.59 -44.96 4.33
N LEU A 13 47.61 -45.40 5.13
CA LEU A 13 46.18 -45.21 4.85
C LEU A 13 45.89 -43.71 4.82
N GLY A 14 45.57 -43.18 3.64
CA GLY A 14 45.04 -41.83 3.48
C GLY A 14 43.65 -41.74 4.11
N ILE A 15 43.54 -41.03 5.23
CA ILE A 15 42.25 -40.63 5.80
C ILE A 15 41.69 -39.53 4.91
N VAL A 16 40.74 -39.86 4.04
CA VAL A 16 39.91 -38.86 3.36
C VAL A 16 38.90 -38.36 4.37
N ILE A 17 39.10 -37.14 4.87
CA ILE A 17 38.09 -36.42 5.65
C ILE A 17 36.99 -36.02 4.67
N LEU A 18 35.92 -36.81 4.59
CA LEU A 18 34.68 -36.44 3.94
C LEU A 18 34.02 -35.32 4.77
N SER A 19 34.29 -34.07 4.40
CA SER A 19 33.51 -32.94 4.85
C SER A 19 32.12 -33.03 4.19
N ASN A 20 31.13 -33.53 4.94
CA ASN A 20 29.74 -33.40 4.53
C ASN A 20 29.43 -31.90 4.38
N PRO A 21 28.94 -31.42 3.22
CA PRO A 21 28.52 -30.04 3.11
C PRO A 21 27.33 -29.84 4.05
N THR A 22 27.54 -29.09 5.13
CA THR A 22 26.44 -28.55 5.93
C THR A 22 25.65 -27.61 5.03
N THR A 23 24.54 -28.11 4.48
CA THR A 23 23.58 -27.30 3.76
C THR A 23 22.85 -26.43 4.78
N TYR A 24 23.38 -25.24 5.04
CA TYR A 24 22.64 -24.21 5.74
C TYR A 24 21.47 -23.81 4.85
N ALA A 25 20.26 -24.22 5.20
CA ALA A 25 19.06 -23.71 4.57
C ALA A 25 19.09 -22.18 4.64
N SER A 26 19.13 -21.52 3.49
CA SER A 26 19.16 -20.06 3.42
C SER A 26 17.92 -19.51 4.15
N SER A 27 18.13 -18.85 5.29
CA SER A 27 17.09 -18.13 6.03
C SER A 27 16.74 -16.79 5.35
N ALA A 28 17.26 -16.53 4.15
CA ALA A 28 16.98 -15.30 3.44
C ALA A 28 15.53 -15.27 2.92
N TYR A 29 14.96 -14.07 2.88
CA TYR A 29 13.68 -13.85 2.21
C TYR A 29 13.84 -14.02 0.70
N THR A 30 12.97 -14.82 0.10
CA THR A 30 12.90 -15.00 -1.36
C THR A 30 11.53 -14.57 -1.88
N VAL A 31 11.49 -13.96 -3.07
CA VAL A 31 10.24 -13.60 -3.74
C VAL A 31 9.75 -14.83 -4.51
N VAL A 32 8.57 -15.34 -4.15
CA VAL A 32 7.96 -16.51 -4.81
C VAL A 32 6.96 -16.08 -5.89
N LYS A 33 6.28 -14.95 -5.67
CA LYS A 33 5.30 -14.41 -6.62
C LYS A 33 5.24 -12.89 -6.51
N SER A 34 4.94 -12.22 -7.61
CA SER A 34 4.74 -10.78 -7.67
C SER A 34 3.46 -10.43 -8.46
N SER A 35 2.88 -9.27 -8.15
CA SER A 35 1.73 -8.71 -8.87
C SER A 35 1.77 -7.19 -8.78
N PHE A 36 1.81 -6.55 -9.94
CA PHE A 36 1.84 -5.08 -10.10
C PHE A 36 0.83 -4.69 -11.17
N PRO A 37 -0.47 -4.66 -10.84
CA PRO A 37 -1.50 -4.32 -11.81
C PRO A 37 -1.32 -2.88 -12.32
N ALA A 38 -1.63 -2.67 -13.60
CA ALA A 38 -1.76 -1.34 -14.17
C ALA A 38 -3.01 -0.64 -13.60
N GLY A 39 -2.95 0.68 -13.47
CA GLY A 39 -4.07 1.50 -13.00
C GLY A 39 -3.90 2.05 -11.57
N THR A 40 -5.00 2.56 -11.02
CA THR A 40 -5.00 3.23 -9.72
C THR A 40 -4.83 2.20 -8.59
N GLY A 41 -3.81 2.41 -7.76
CA GLY A 41 -3.54 1.53 -6.62
C GLY A 41 -4.65 1.58 -5.57
N LYS A 42 -4.47 0.80 -4.49
CA LYS A 42 -5.46 0.70 -3.41
C LYS A 42 -4.98 1.45 -2.17
N MET A 43 -5.91 2.11 -1.48
CA MET A 43 -5.62 2.74 -0.19
C MET A 43 -5.79 1.75 0.96
N TYR A 44 -4.92 1.89 1.95
CA TYR A 44 -4.95 1.15 3.20
C TYR A 44 -4.63 2.07 4.38
N HIS A 45 -4.93 1.63 5.59
CA HIS A 45 -4.49 2.27 6.82
C HIS A 45 -4.01 1.21 7.82
N ALA A 46 -3.32 1.66 8.88
CA ALA A 46 -2.83 0.75 9.91
C ALA A 46 -3.98 0.01 10.59
N ALA A 47 -3.92 -1.33 10.64
CA ALA A 47 -4.92 -2.14 11.33
C ALA A 47 -4.94 -1.85 12.84
N ASN A 48 -3.77 -1.56 13.41
CA ASN A 48 -3.59 -1.04 14.76
C ASN A 48 -2.50 0.05 14.72
N PRO A 49 -2.84 1.35 14.82
CA PRO A 49 -1.90 2.45 14.70
C PRO A 49 -0.95 2.59 15.91
N LYS A 50 -1.14 1.83 16.99
CA LYS A 50 -0.24 1.82 18.15
C LYS A 50 0.75 0.65 18.11
N ARG A 51 0.49 -0.37 17.29
CA ARG A 51 1.32 -1.58 17.19
C ARG A 51 2.61 -1.31 16.41
N ASN A 52 3.73 -1.85 16.89
CA ASN A 52 4.96 -1.90 16.11
C ASN A 52 4.75 -2.72 14.83
N ALA A 53 4.90 -2.09 13.68
CA ALA A 53 4.87 -2.74 12.39
C ALA A 53 5.74 -1.94 11.42
N TYR A 54 6.62 -2.65 10.71
CA TYR A 54 7.72 -2.03 9.99
C TYR A 54 7.45 -2.00 8.48
N VAL A 55 7.77 -0.85 7.89
CA VAL A 55 7.99 -0.72 6.44
C VAL A 55 9.48 -0.98 6.20
N TRP A 56 9.77 -1.91 5.30
CA TRP A 56 11.12 -2.31 4.93
C TRP A 56 11.54 -1.61 3.63
N THR A 57 12.82 -1.25 3.53
CA THR A 57 13.36 -0.65 2.31
C THR A 57 13.31 -1.64 1.13
N THR A 58 13.58 -2.91 1.39
CA THR A 58 13.65 -3.97 0.39
C THR A 58 12.91 -5.22 0.87
N THR A 59 12.61 -6.14 -0.04
CA THR A 59 12.01 -7.45 0.27
C THR A 59 12.96 -8.38 1.04
N LYS A 60 14.25 -8.04 1.15
CA LYS A 60 15.25 -8.80 1.93
C LYS A 60 15.18 -8.51 3.43
N HIS A 61 14.40 -7.51 3.85
CA HIS A 61 14.23 -7.10 5.25
C HIS A 61 15.54 -6.80 6.00
N THR A 62 16.55 -6.27 5.31
CA THR A 62 17.83 -5.91 5.93
C THR A 62 17.78 -4.55 6.65
N LYS A 63 16.88 -3.65 6.24
CA LYS A 63 16.76 -2.29 6.79
C LYS A 63 15.31 -1.87 6.99
N LYS A 64 14.99 -1.51 8.24
CA LYS A 64 13.70 -0.89 8.62
C LYS A 64 13.71 0.56 8.15
N LEU A 65 12.76 0.93 7.30
CA LEU A 65 12.59 2.29 6.80
C LEU A 65 11.76 3.14 7.77
N ALA A 66 10.66 2.58 8.26
CA ALA A 66 9.74 3.26 9.16
C ALA A 66 8.97 2.26 10.02
N ASN A 67 8.38 2.75 11.11
CA ASN A 67 7.43 2.01 11.93
C ASN A 67 6.07 2.73 11.86
N ILE A 68 5.02 2.03 11.44
CA ILE A 68 3.70 2.63 11.19
C ILE A 68 3.09 3.27 12.45
N LYS A 69 3.52 2.87 13.66
CA LYS A 69 3.07 3.52 14.89
C LYS A 69 3.44 5.00 14.97
N ASN A 70 4.52 5.37 14.29
CA ASN A 70 4.95 6.76 14.18
C ASN A 70 4.14 7.51 13.11
N TYR A 71 3.20 6.85 12.43
CA TYR A 71 2.39 7.39 11.33
C TYR A 71 0.90 7.08 11.55
N PRO A 72 0.31 7.41 12.72
CA PRO A 72 -1.01 6.93 13.12
C PRO A 72 -2.16 7.49 12.26
N ASN A 73 -1.96 8.62 11.60
CA ASN A 73 -2.95 9.28 10.73
C ASN A 73 -2.63 9.11 9.23
N THR A 74 -1.72 8.21 8.88
CA THR A 74 -1.27 8.01 7.50
C THR A 74 -2.14 6.97 6.80
N SER A 75 -2.48 7.27 5.54
CA SER A 75 -2.98 6.28 4.59
C SER A 75 -1.82 5.75 3.76
N TRP A 76 -1.89 4.52 3.30
CA TRP A 76 -0.85 3.82 2.58
C TRP A 76 -1.37 3.45 1.19
N HIS A 77 -0.83 4.12 0.17
CA HIS A 77 -1.16 3.83 -1.22
C HIS A 77 -0.35 2.62 -1.69
N SER A 78 -1.03 1.52 -2.00
CA SER A 78 -0.40 0.28 -2.44
C SER A 78 -0.44 0.14 -3.96
N THR A 79 0.73 -0.08 -4.57
CA THR A 79 0.86 -0.23 -6.04
C THR A 79 1.15 -1.67 -6.48
N GLY A 80 1.26 -2.61 -5.54
CA GLY A 80 1.53 -4.00 -5.87
C GLY A 80 1.76 -4.87 -4.64
N ALA A 81 1.89 -6.16 -4.88
CA ALA A 81 2.07 -7.17 -3.86
C ALA A 81 3.14 -8.18 -4.27
N VAL A 82 3.83 -8.73 -3.28
CA VAL A 82 4.74 -9.87 -3.43
C VAL A 82 4.44 -10.92 -2.38
N VAL A 83 4.63 -12.18 -2.72
CA VAL A 83 4.66 -13.30 -1.77
C VAL A 83 6.13 -13.55 -1.44
N LEU A 84 6.49 -13.33 -0.18
CA LEU A 84 7.81 -13.64 0.33
C LEU A 84 7.78 -14.98 1.04
N ARG A 85 8.79 -15.82 0.78
CA ARG A 85 9.05 -17.05 1.54
C ARG A 85 10.21 -16.83 2.50
N HIS A 86 10.03 -17.25 3.74
CA HIS A 86 11.04 -17.23 4.79
C HIS A 86 10.76 -18.37 5.77
N ASN A 87 11.76 -19.19 6.08
CA ASN A 87 11.62 -20.38 6.94
C ASN A 87 10.43 -21.27 6.53
N ASN A 88 10.34 -21.60 5.24
CA ASN A 88 9.27 -22.38 4.61
C ASN A 88 7.84 -21.81 4.75
N LYS A 89 7.69 -20.59 5.25
CA LYS A 89 6.40 -19.90 5.36
C LYS A 89 6.28 -18.81 4.32
N ASN A 90 5.10 -18.72 3.70
CA ASN A 90 4.78 -17.68 2.74
C ASN A 90 4.00 -16.56 3.43
N ALA A 91 4.31 -15.31 3.09
CA ALA A 91 3.59 -14.14 3.56
C ALA A 91 3.49 -13.08 2.46
N VAL A 92 2.34 -12.42 2.37
CA VAL A 92 2.10 -11.39 1.37
C VAL A 92 2.52 -10.02 1.91
N TYR A 93 3.29 -9.29 1.11
CA TYR A 93 3.76 -7.94 1.40
C TYR A 93 3.24 -6.99 0.32
N TYR A 94 2.80 -5.81 0.74
CA TYR A 94 2.40 -4.73 -0.17
C TYR A 94 3.54 -3.73 -0.35
N ARG A 95 3.71 -3.26 -1.59
CA ARG A 95 4.52 -2.09 -1.89
C ARG A 95 3.67 -0.86 -1.63
N VAL A 96 4.02 -0.08 -0.61
CA VAL A 96 3.23 1.06 -0.15
C VAL A 96 4.01 2.36 -0.20
N GLY A 97 3.32 3.46 -0.49
CA GLY A 97 3.78 4.84 -0.27
C GLY A 97 2.90 5.54 0.75
N ALA A 98 3.51 6.30 1.66
CA ALA A 98 2.80 7.05 2.70
C ALA A 98 2.08 8.27 2.11
N VAL A 99 0.77 8.29 2.20
CA VAL A 99 -0.08 9.46 1.97
C VAL A 99 -0.41 10.05 3.33
N SER A 100 0.52 10.87 3.82
CA SER A 100 0.42 11.49 5.15
C SER A 100 -0.20 12.88 5.07
N PRO A 101 -1.18 13.20 5.94
CA PRO A 101 -1.72 14.55 6.04
C PRO A 101 -0.71 15.58 6.55
N THR A 102 0.37 15.13 7.21
CA THR A 102 1.44 16.00 7.73
C THR A 102 2.69 15.85 6.86
N LYS A 103 3.11 16.95 6.20
CA LYS A 103 4.37 17.06 5.43
C LYS A 103 5.63 16.93 6.29
N THR A 104 5.50 16.93 7.62
CA THR A 104 6.62 17.00 8.57
C THR A 104 7.43 15.71 8.73
N LYS A 105 7.13 14.66 7.95
CA LYS A 105 7.88 13.40 8.00
C LYS A 105 8.46 13.08 6.63
N LYS A 106 9.66 12.51 6.63
CA LYS A 106 10.33 11.96 5.45
C LYS A 106 9.36 11.08 4.67
N TRP A 107 9.34 11.21 3.35
CA TRP A 107 8.53 10.36 2.49
C TRP A 107 8.89 8.88 2.73
N VAL A 108 7.89 8.05 3.04
CA VAL A 108 8.06 6.62 3.31
C VAL A 108 7.47 5.83 2.16
N SER A 109 8.31 5.05 1.47
CA SER A 109 7.87 4.10 0.44
C SER A 109 8.67 2.80 0.57
N GLY A 110 7.99 1.66 0.62
CA GLY A 110 8.64 0.37 0.84
C GLY A 110 7.67 -0.79 0.97
N TRP A 111 8.10 -1.83 1.68
CA TRP A 111 7.39 -3.10 1.78
C TRP A 111 6.84 -3.32 3.19
N ILE A 112 5.57 -3.67 3.30
CA ILE A 112 4.93 -3.96 4.59
C ILE A 112 4.09 -5.22 4.50
N TRP A 113 4.11 -6.03 5.56
CA TRP A 113 3.27 -7.21 5.65
C TRP A 113 1.79 -6.81 5.63
N ARG A 114 0.99 -7.46 4.78
CA ARG A 114 -0.41 -7.07 4.56
C ARG A 114 -1.28 -7.11 5.82
N GLY A 115 -0.98 -7.99 6.77
CA GLY A 115 -1.77 -8.14 8.00
C GLY A 115 -1.62 -6.98 8.98
N TYR A 116 -0.70 -6.05 8.74
CA TYR A 116 -0.64 -4.78 9.47
C TYR A 116 -1.56 -3.69 8.91
N LEU A 117 -2.27 -3.98 7.83
CA LEU A 117 -3.07 -3.02 7.09
C LEU A 117 -4.54 -3.44 7.02
N LYS A 118 -5.44 -2.45 6.99
CA LYS A 118 -6.86 -2.58 6.65
C LYS A 118 -7.14 -1.77 5.39
N PRO A 119 -8.06 -2.22 4.50
CA PRO A 119 -8.44 -1.46 3.31
C PRO A 119 -9.04 -0.09 3.64
N GLY A 120 -8.87 0.85 2.73
CA GLY A 120 -9.44 2.20 2.82
C GLY A 120 -8.50 3.25 3.40
N TYR A 121 -8.90 4.51 3.28
CA TYR A 121 -8.22 5.65 3.88
C TYR A 121 -8.21 5.55 5.41
N ASN A 122 -7.25 6.24 6.02
CA ASN A 122 -7.28 6.46 7.47
C ASN A 122 -8.57 7.23 7.83
N PRO A 123 -9.36 6.78 8.83
CA PRO A 123 -10.66 7.37 9.13
C PRO A 123 -10.59 8.76 9.77
N ASN A 124 -9.40 9.23 10.17
CA ASN A 124 -9.19 10.58 10.70
C ASN A 124 -8.82 11.56 9.58
N PHE A 125 -9.82 12.27 9.06
CA PHE A 125 -9.64 13.22 7.96
C PHE A 125 -9.35 14.67 8.40
N THR A 126 -9.26 14.93 9.71
CA THR A 126 -9.15 16.31 10.25
C THR A 126 -7.96 17.12 9.72
N LYS A 127 -6.89 16.44 9.30
CA LYS A 127 -5.68 17.04 8.72
C LYS A 127 -5.49 16.75 7.23
N VAL A 128 -6.40 16.00 6.60
CA VAL A 128 -6.28 15.58 5.20
C VAL A 128 -6.71 16.73 4.30
N LYS A 129 -5.86 17.14 3.36
CA LYS A 129 -6.12 18.25 2.42
C LYS A 129 -6.98 17.82 1.23
N SER A 130 -6.74 16.63 0.72
CA SER A 130 -7.42 16.07 -0.44
C SER A 130 -7.44 14.55 -0.40
N ILE A 131 -8.37 13.96 -1.14
CA ILE A 131 -8.47 12.52 -1.39
C ILE A 131 -8.60 12.26 -2.89
N ASP A 132 -8.36 11.04 -3.34
CA ASP A 132 -8.57 10.63 -4.73
C ASP A 132 -9.97 10.01 -4.88
N LEU A 133 -10.83 10.65 -5.68
CA LEU A 133 -12.20 10.17 -5.93
C LEU A 133 -12.27 8.90 -6.78
N ASN A 134 -11.18 8.50 -7.46
CA ASN A 134 -11.08 7.17 -8.09
C ASN A 134 -11.03 6.04 -7.06
N ILE A 135 -10.43 6.32 -5.90
CA ILE A 135 -10.14 5.29 -4.89
C ILE A 135 -11.12 5.35 -3.73
N ALA A 136 -11.51 6.56 -3.31
CA ALA A 136 -12.38 6.75 -2.17
C ALA A 136 -13.78 6.14 -2.41
N THR A 137 -14.32 5.53 -1.37
CA THR A 137 -15.72 5.16 -1.28
C THR A 137 -16.59 6.40 -1.03
N ASN A 138 -17.90 6.29 -1.27
CA ASN A 138 -18.83 7.38 -0.96
C ASN A 138 -18.84 7.72 0.54
N LYS A 139 -18.66 6.70 1.39
CA LYS A 139 -18.55 6.87 2.85
C LYS A 139 -17.30 7.67 3.23
N GLU A 140 -16.14 7.31 2.71
CA GLU A 140 -14.89 8.02 2.98
C GLU A 140 -14.94 9.46 2.47
N TYR A 141 -15.53 9.70 1.29
CA TYR A 141 -15.71 11.05 0.77
C TYR A 141 -16.60 11.92 1.67
N ASN A 142 -17.73 11.36 2.12
CA ASN A 142 -18.60 12.06 3.06
C ASN A 142 -17.92 12.30 4.42
N GLN A 143 -17.13 11.36 4.93
CA GLN A 143 -16.33 11.57 6.14
C GLN A 143 -15.27 12.65 5.96
N PHE A 144 -14.62 12.70 4.79
CA PHE A 144 -13.67 13.75 4.44
C PHE A 144 -14.32 15.14 4.43
N ILE A 145 -15.49 15.31 3.80
CA ILE A 145 -16.25 16.57 3.82
C ILE A 145 -16.60 16.99 5.25
N LYS A 146 -17.06 16.04 6.07
CA LYS A 146 -17.50 16.33 7.44
C LYS A 146 -16.34 16.73 8.36
N GLN A 147 -15.19 16.05 8.27
CA GLN A 147 -14.13 16.20 9.26
C GLN A 147 -12.99 17.12 8.82
N SER A 148 -12.69 17.20 7.52
CA SER A 148 -11.53 17.97 7.06
C SER A 148 -11.77 19.47 7.24
N LYS A 149 -10.82 20.16 7.87
CA LYS A 149 -10.85 21.62 7.97
C LYS A 149 -10.77 22.32 6.60
N TYR A 150 -10.31 21.61 5.57
CA TYR A 150 -10.21 22.13 4.20
C TYR A 150 -11.52 22.01 3.41
N GLN A 151 -12.61 21.57 4.05
CA GLN A 151 -13.92 21.40 3.44
C GLN A 151 -14.97 22.34 4.03
N GLN A 152 -14.54 23.45 4.67
CA GLN A 152 -15.45 24.42 5.27
C GLN A 152 -16.41 25.01 4.23
N LEU A 153 -15.88 25.54 3.12
CA LEU A 153 -16.70 26.08 2.03
C LEU A 153 -17.73 25.05 1.52
N THR A 154 -17.31 23.79 1.32
CA THR A 154 -18.22 22.72 0.91
C THR A 154 -19.38 22.57 1.89
N ARG A 155 -19.11 22.60 3.21
CA ARG A 155 -20.15 22.50 4.23
C ARG A 155 -21.05 23.73 4.27
N ASP A 156 -20.51 24.93 4.09
CA ASP A 156 -21.30 26.17 4.07
C ASP A 156 -22.27 26.18 2.87
N VAL A 157 -21.82 25.70 1.70
CA VAL A 157 -22.69 25.52 0.53
C VAL A 157 -23.77 24.47 0.80
N LEU A 158 -23.43 23.34 1.42
CA LEU A 158 -24.41 22.30 1.76
C LEU A 158 -25.45 22.78 2.77
N ALA A 159 -25.08 23.69 3.67
CA ALA A 159 -26.02 24.26 4.64
C ALA A 159 -27.15 25.07 3.97
N LEU A 160 -26.94 25.56 2.74
CA LEU A 160 -27.99 26.20 1.93
C LEU A 160 -29.02 25.21 1.37
N PHE A 161 -28.71 23.90 1.43
CA PHE A 161 -29.55 22.82 0.90
C PHE A 161 -29.68 21.67 1.93
N PRO A 162 -30.40 21.88 3.05
CA PRO A 162 -30.33 21.01 4.23
C PRO A 162 -30.80 19.56 3.99
N ASN A 163 -31.59 19.31 2.95
CA ASN A 163 -32.08 17.97 2.59
C ASN A 163 -31.25 17.31 1.47
N SER A 164 -30.20 17.98 0.98
CA SER A 164 -29.37 17.45 -0.11
C SER A 164 -28.26 16.54 0.40
N THR A 165 -28.04 15.43 -0.31
CA THR A 165 -26.93 14.51 -0.02
C THR A 165 -25.78 14.70 -1.00
N VAL A 166 -24.55 14.60 -0.51
CA VAL A 166 -23.36 14.58 -1.38
C VAL A 166 -23.05 13.17 -1.87
N SER A 167 -22.93 13.05 -3.19
CA SER A 167 -22.59 11.82 -3.89
C SER A 167 -21.22 11.95 -4.56
N LYS A 168 -20.29 11.05 -4.24
CA LYS A 168 -18.96 10.98 -4.84
C LYS A 168 -19.03 10.88 -6.38
N PRO A 169 -19.86 10.03 -6.99
CA PRO A 169 -20.07 10.04 -8.44
C PRO A 169 -20.47 11.41 -9.03
N LEU A 170 -21.41 12.12 -8.42
CA LEU A 170 -21.84 13.45 -8.89
C LEU A 170 -20.71 14.47 -8.75
N SER A 171 -19.99 14.47 -7.62
CA SER A 171 -18.84 15.35 -7.42
C SER A 171 -17.70 15.05 -8.40
N ARG A 172 -17.49 13.76 -8.72
CA ARG A 172 -16.52 13.35 -9.73
C ARG A 172 -16.94 13.85 -11.12
N TYR A 173 -18.21 13.70 -11.48
CA TYR A 173 -18.76 14.18 -12.74
C TYR A 173 -18.55 15.70 -12.89
N ALA A 174 -18.85 16.47 -11.83
CA ALA A 174 -18.64 17.92 -11.82
C ALA A 174 -17.16 18.33 -11.99
N LEU A 175 -16.21 17.55 -11.45
CA LEU A 175 -14.77 17.84 -11.51
C LEU A 175 -14.11 17.50 -12.85
N PHE A 176 -14.51 16.38 -13.47
CA PHE A 176 -13.89 15.88 -14.71
C PHE A 176 -14.77 16.12 -15.95
N ARG A 177 -15.63 17.15 -15.90
CA ARG A 177 -16.31 17.67 -17.08
C ARG A 177 -15.28 18.35 -17.97
N ASP A 178 -14.54 17.55 -18.73
CA ASP A 178 -13.93 18.04 -19.95
C ASP A 178 -15.09 18.21 -20.94
N PRO A 179 -15.52 19.44 -21.27
CA PRO A 179 -16.60 19.63 -22.22
C PRO A 179 -16.03 19.22 -23.58
N LYS A 180 -16.25 17.96 -23.98
CA LYS A 180 -15.99 17.53 -25.36
C LYS A 180 -16.81 18.35 -26.37
N ASP A 181 -17.91 18.95 -25.91
CA ASP A 181 -18.76 19.84 -26.70
C ASP A 181 -18.63 21.29 -26.20
N LYS A 182 -18.24 22.19 -27.09
CA LYS A 182 -18.25 23.64 -26.82
C LYS A 182 -19.67 24.07 -26.48
N ILE A 183 -19.83 24.82 -25.39
CA ILE A 183 -21.12 25.40 -25.01
C ILE A 183 -21.52 26.41 -26.10
N VAL A 184 -22.57 26.10 -26.86
CA VAL A 184 -23.18 27.01 -27.83
C VAL A 184 -24.39 27.66 -27.16
N ASN A 185 -24.22 28.88 -26.67
CA ASN A 185 -25.22 29.93 -26.37
C ASN A 185 -26.51 29.60 -25.59
N ASN A 186 -26.73 28.37 -25.13
CA ASN A 186 -27.91 27.98 -24.36
C ASN A 186 -27.48 27.20 -23.11
N VAL A 187 -28.27 27.32 -22.04
CA VAL A 187 -28.13 26.50 -20.82
C VAL A 187 -28.03 25.04 -21.27
N ALA A 188 -26.87 24.43 -21.06
CA ALA A 188 -26.58 23.09 -21.56
C ALA A 188 -27.70 22.15 -21.10
N THR A 189 -28.40 21.52 -22.04
CA THR A 189 -29.36 20.45 -21.72
C THR A 189 -28.57 19.34 -21.06
N PHE A 190 -28.86 19.08 -19.78
CA PHE A 190 -28.09 18.18 -18.94
C PHE A 190 -28.45 16.71 -19.17
N LYS A 191 -28.66 16.28 -20.43
CA LYS A 191 -29.08 14.91 -20.73
C LYS A 191 -28.13 13.87 -20.13
N ALA A 192 -26.83 14.14 -20.08
CA ALA A 192 -25.84 13.27 -19.42
C ALA A 192 -25.97 13.24 -17.88
N MET A 193 -26.46 14.31 -17.25
CA MET A 193 -26.82 14.32 -15.83
C MET A 193 -28.11 13.53 -15.62
N ASP A 194 -29.11 13.73 -16.48
CA ASP A 194 -30.38 13.00 -16.40
C ASP A 194 -30.15 11.49 -16.58
N ASP A 195 -29.35 11.09 -17.57
CA ASP A 195 -28.96 9.69 -17.80
C ASP A 195 -28.18 9.12 -16.59
N PHE A 196 -27.27 9.91 -15.99
CA PHE A 196 -26.53 9.51 -14.79
C PHE A 196 -27.44 9.35 -13.55
N LEU A 197 -28.34 10.31 -13.30
CA LEU A 197 -29.27 10.27 -12.19
C LEU A 197 -30.26 9.11 -12.34
N ASN A 198 -30.77 8.87 -13.55
CA ASN A 198 -31.69 7.77 -13.85
C ASN A 198 -31.04 6.38 -13.65
N LEU A 199 -29.74 6.23 -13.93
CA LEU A 199 -28.97 5.01 -13.65
C LEU A 199 -28.70 4.76 -12.16
N GLN A 200 -28.65 5.81 -11.34
CA GLN A 200 -28.41 5.68 -9.89
C GLN A 200 -29.71 5.53 -9.09
N MET A 201 -30.86 6.00 -9.61
CA MET A 201 -32.17 5.89 -8.95
C MET A 201 -32.93 4.58 -9.26
N SER A 202 -32.40 3.75 -10.16
CA SER A 202 -33.02 2.48 -10.60
C SER A 202 -32.45 1.22 -9.92
N ASN A 203 -31.60 1.36 -8.90
CA ASN A 203 -31.06 0.27 -8.07
C ASN A 203 -31.40 0.45 -6.59
#